data_AF-A0A2N5JBE7-F1
#
_entry.id   AF-A0A2N5JBE7-F1
#
_cell.length_a   1.000
_cell.length_b   1.000
_cell.length_c   1.000
_cell.angle_alpha   90.00
_cell.angle_beta   90.00
_cell.angle_gamma   90.00
#
_symmetry.space_group_name_H-M   'P 1'
#
loop_
_entity.id
_entity.type
_entity.pdbx_description
1 polymer ?
#
loop_
_entity_poly.entity_id
_entity_poly.type
_entity_poly.pdbx_seq_one_letter_code
_entity_poly.pdbx_strand_id
1 'polypeptide(L)'
;MNNDMQLNIRIKKMFEHDSNSMSHKEWDTLEDQSNSLVDEYGWDAVRQAFFHYVQTECKTIEDVTKAIDLFEGFDWQSKTIPDPYEFLGYLYYRVGFENAPYKAACALDDLCISILPASGYPEANIYYHPYYAAEADPKMIAAVERWRQREANEDDCDTRTDTASPSREPQPHTNPDHKERQ
;
A
#
# COMPACT_ATOMS: atom_id res chain seq x y z
N MET A 1 0.23 -20.77 -15.76
CA MET A 1 1.22 -19.67 -15.87
C MET A 1 0.77 -18.51 -16.77
N ASN A 2 -0.36 -18.56 -17.50
CA ASN A 2 -0.77 -17.47 -18.40
C ASN A 2 -1.90 -16.57 -17.85
N ASN A 3 -2.75 -17.05 -16.93
CA ASN A 3 -3.94 -16.31 -16.49
C ASN A 3 -3.62 -15.18 -15.51
N ASP A 4 -2.75 -15.39 -14.52
CA ASP A 4 -2.41 -14.36 -13.52
C ASP A 4 -1.68 -13.17 -14.14
N MET A 5 -0.79 -13.43 -15.11
CA MET A 5 -0.11 -12.37 -15.86
C MET A 5 -1.09 -11.54 -16.70
N GLN A 6 -2.07 -12.19 -17.33
CA GLN A 6 -3.12 -11.51 -18.08
C GLN A 6 -4.02 -10.67 -17.17
N LEU A 7 -4.38 -11.18 -16.00
CA LEU A 7 -5.14 -10.45 -15.00
C LEU A 7 -4.38 -9.19 -14.55
N ASN A 8 -3.10 -9.31 -14.18
CA ASN A 8 -2.29 -8.17 -13.76
C ASN A 8 -2.17 -7.10 -14.85
N ILE A 9 -2.00 -7.50 -16.12
CA ILE A 9 -1.98 -6.56 -17.26
C ILE A 9 -3.32 -5.84 -17.41
N ARG A 10 -4.44 -6.54 -17.24
CA ARG A 10 -5.80 -5.96 -17.36
C ARG A 10 -6.10 -5.01 -16.20
N ILE A 11 -5.76 -5.39 -14.97
CA ILE A 11 -5.86 -4.51 -13.79
C ILE A 11 -5.05 -3.24 -14.03
N LYS A 12 -3.77 -3.37 -14.41
CA LYS A 12 -2.92 -2.21 -14.66
C LYS A 12 -3.53 -1.25 -15.68
N LYS A 13 -3.99 -1.75 -16.83
CA LYS A 13 -4.64 -0.91 -17.86
C LYS A 13 -5.89 -0.21 -17.33
N MET A 14 -6.70 -0.90 -16.52
CA MET A 14 -7.93 -0.35 -15.96
C MET A 14 -7.64 0.81 -15.01
N PHE A 15 -6.59 0.67 -14.19
CA PHE A 15 -6.19 1.69 -13.20
C PHE A 15 -5.24 2.77 -13.74
N GLU A 16 -4.78 2.67 -15.00
CA GLU A 16 -4.07 3.75 -15.71
C GLU A 16 -5.00 4.90 -16.14
N HIS A 17 -6.32 4.70 -16.09
CA HIS A 17 -7.29 5.73 -16.43
C HIS A 17 -7.40 6.81 -15.34
N ASP A 18 -7.56 8.07 -15.75
CA ASP A 18 -7.91 9.18 -14.84
C ASP A 18 -9.42 9.41 -14.86
N SER A 19 -10.08 9.05 -13.76
CA SER A 19 -11.54 9.17 -13.57
C SER A 19 -12.06 10.59 -13.79
N ASN A 20 -11.24 11.64 -13.57
CA ASN A 20 -11.65 13.04 -13.73
C ASN A 20 -11.67 13.50 -15.19
N SER A 21 -11.02 12.74 -16.08
CA SER A 21 -10.87 13.08 -17.50
C SER A 21 -11.74 12.23 -18.42
N MET A 22 -12.41 11.22 -17.85
CA MET A 22 -13.14 10.19 -18.57
C MET A 22 -14.57 10.64 -18.91
N SER A 23 -15.03 10.33 -20.12
CA SER A 23 -16.44 10.49 -20.50
C SER A 23 -17.32 9.43 -19.84
N HIS A 24 -18.63 9.71 -19.68
CA HIS A 24 -19.57 8.72 -19.14
C HIS A 24 -19.55 7.39 -19.89
N LYS A 25 -19.40 7.41 -21.22
CA LYS A 25 -19.35 6.17 -22.01
C LYS A 25 -18.09 5.35 -21.73
N GLU A 26 -16.96 6.01 -21.55
CA GLU A 26 -15.72 5.33 -21.16
C GLU A 26 -15.85 4.76 -19.75
N TRP A 27 -16.54 5.47 -18.84
CA TRP A 27 -16.85 4.99 -17.50
C TRP A 27 -17.69 3.72 -17.52
N ASP A 28 -18.81 3.72 -18.25
CA ASP A 28 -19.68 2.55 -18.40
C ASP A 28 -18.89 1.36 -18.96
N THR A 29 -18.00 1.62 -19.92
CA THR A 29 -17.13 0.57 -20.50
C THR A 29 -16.15 0.02 -19.47
N LEU A 30 -15.60 0.87 -18.60
CA LEU A 30 -14.65 0.47 -17.57
C LEU A 30 -15.34 -0.32 -16.45
N GLU A 31 -16.55 0.08 -16.07
CA GLU A 31 -17.40 -0.64 -15.12
C GLU A 31 -17.78 -2.03 -15.65
N ASP A 32 -18.20 -2.15 -16.91
CA ASP A 32 -18.47 -3.44 -17.55
C ASP A 32 -17.22 -4.34 -17.56
N GLN A 33 -16.04 -3.75 -17.80
CA GLN A 33 -14.77 -4.48 -17.76
C GLN A 33 -14.40 -4.94 -16.35
N SER A 34 -14.64 -4.12 -15.34
CA SER A 34 -14.34 -4.45 -13.93
C SER A 34 -15.25 -5.60 -13.45
N ASN A 35 -16.54 -5.57 -13.81
CA ASN A 35 -17.48 -6.65 -13.55
C ASN A 35 -17.07 -7.95 -14.26
N SER A 36 -16.71 -7.85 -15.55
CA SER A 36 -16.24 -9.00 -16.33
C SER A 36 -14.97 -9.64 -15.75
N LEU A 37 -14.06 -8.85 -15.16
CA LEU A 37 -12.87 -9.37 -14.49
C LEU A 37 -13.24 -10.23 -13.27
N VAL A 38 -14.21 -9.78 -12.47
CA VAL A 38 -14.68 -10.53 -11.30
C VAL A 38 -15.38 -11.82 -11.72
N ASP A 39 -16.19 -11.78 -12.79
CA ASP A 39 -16.86 -12.96 -13.33
C ASP A 39 -15.87 -14.00 -13.87
N GLU A 40 -14.79 -13.56 -14.53
CA GLU A 40 -13.82 -14.44 -15.20
C GLU A 40 -12.78 -15.02 -14.23
N TYR A 41 -12.25 -14.21 -13.31
CA TYR A 41 -11.14 -14.60 -12.42
C TYR A 41 -11.57 -14.86 -10.97
N GLY A 42 -12.77 -14.44 -10.59
CA GLY A 42 -13.21 -14.43 -9.20
C GLY A 42 -12.67 -13.25 -8.41
N TRP A 43 -13.44 -12.81 -7.42
CA TRP A 43 -13.13 -11.62 -6.64
C TRP A 43 -11.76 -11.68 -5.94
N ASP A 44 -11.39 -12.81 -5.34
CA ASP A 44 -10.14 -12.90 -4.59
C ASP A 44 -8.91 -12.69 -5.49
N ALA A 45 -8.89 -13.26 -6.69
CA ALA A 45 -7.82 -13.05 -7.66
C ALA A 45 -7.75 -11.58 -8.12
N VAL A 46 -8.91 -10.98 -8.42
CA VAL A 46 -9.01 -9.56 -8.82
C VAL A 46 -8.49 -8.64 -7.72
N ARG A 47 -8.90 -8.87 -6.47
CA ARG A 47 -8.44 -8.11 -5.30
C ARG A 47 -6.93 -8.23 -5.09
N GLN A 48 -6.37 -9.44 -5.20
CA GLN A 48 -4.93 -9.67 -5.07
C GLN A 48 -4.16 -8.96 -6.19
N ALA A 49 -4.65 -9.01 -7.42
CA ALA A 49 -4.04 -8.33 -8.56
C ALA A 49 -4.11 -6.79 -8.43
N PHE A 50 -5.23 -6.25 -7.92
CA PHE A 50 -5.34 -4.83 -7.56
C PHE A 50 -4.31 -4.46 -6.49
N PHE A 51 -4.23 -5.23 -5.40
CA PHE A 51 -3.30 -4.93 -4.32
C PHE A 51 -1.84 -4.99 -4.81
N HIS A 52 -1.51 -5.96 -5.65
CA HIS A 52 -0.22 -6.05 -6.32
C HIS A 52 0.06 -4.81 -7.17
N TYR A 53 -0.91 -4.34 -7.97
CA TYR A 53 -0.78 -3.10 -8.74
C TYR A 53 -0.48 -1.88 -7.86
N VAL A 54 -1.18 -1.72 -6.72
CA VAL A 54 -0.91 -0.61 -5.80
C VAL A 54 0.51 -0.72 -5.22
N GLN A 55 0.98 -1.93 -4.93
CA GLN A 55 2.33 -2.17 -4.42
C GLN A 55 3.43 -1.89 -5.46
N THR A 56 3.24 -2.33 -6.71
CA THR A 56 4.31 -2.32 -7.71
C THR A 56 4.28 -1.12 -8.63
N GLU A 57 3.11 -0.55 -8.92
CA GLU A 57 2.95 0.48 -9.95
C GLU A 57 2.65 1.86 -9.38
N CYS A 58 1.81 1.98 -8.34
CA CYS A 58 1.58 3.27 -7.69
C CYS A 58 2.86 3.68 -6.96
N LYS A 59 3.45 4.84 -7.25
CA LYS A 59 4.69 5.33 -6.60
C LYS A 59 4.49 6.63 -5.84
N THR A 60 3.41 7.34 -6.13
CA THR A 60 3.06 8.60 -5.49
C THR A 60 1.77 8.48 -4.70
N ILE A 61 1.53 9.45 -3.81
CA ILE A 61 0.23 9.59 -3.11
C ILE A 61 -0.91 9.76 -4.12
N GLU A 62 -0.64 10.48 -5.22
CA GLU A 62 -1.64 10.71 -6.27
C GLU A 62 -2.02 9.41 -6.98
N ASP A 63 -1.06 8.53 -7.29
CA ASP A 63 -1.35 7.23 -7.91
C ASP A 63 -2.25 6.37 -7.02
N VAL A 64 -1.95 6.32 -5.71
CA VAL A 64 -2.74 5.56 -4.73
C VAL A 64 -4.14 6.15 -4.59
N THR A 65 -4.25 7.49 -4.55
CA THR A 65 -5.54 8.18 -4.45
C THR A 65 -6.41 7.89 -5.68
N LYS A 66 -5.85 7.95 -6.90
CA LYS A 66 -6.57 7.59 -8.13
C LYS A 66 -7.00 6.12 -8.13
N ALA A 67 -6.15 5.23 -7.62
CA ALA A 67 -6.48 3.82 -7.50
C ALA A 67 -7.64 3.59 -6.53
N ILE A 68 -7.71 4.34 -5.42
CA ILE A 68 -8.83 4.29 -4.48
C ILE A 68 -10.12 4.83 -5.12
N ASP A 69 -10.07 5.99 -5.78
CA ASP A 69 -11.22 6.59 -6.47
C ASP A 69 -11.85 5.59 -7.46
N LEU A 70 -11.02 4.88 -8.24
CA LEU A 70 -11.48 3.84 -9.18
C LEU A 70 -11.99 2.58 -8.48
N PHE A 71 -11.32 2.13 -7.41
CA PHE A 71 -11.76 0.99 -6.63
C PHE A 71 -13.16 1.21 -6.08
N GLU A 72 -13.43 2.41 -5.57
CA GLU A 72 -14.75 2.80 -5.09
C GLU A 72 -15.77 2.89 -6.22
N GLY A 73 -15.37 3.49 -7.35
CA GLY A 73 -16.24 3.61 -8.51
C GLY A 73 -16.65 2.28 -9.13
N PHE A 74 -15.87 1.21 -8.96
CA PHE A 74 -16.25 -0.15 -9.37
C PHE A 74 -17.12 -0.89 -8.34
N ASP A 75 -17.53 -0.22 -7.25
CA ASP A 75 -18.25 -0.82 -6.12
C ASP A 75 -17.50 -2.04 -5.53
N TRP A 76 -16.17 -2.01 -5.54
CA TRP A 76 -15.37 -3.11 -5.00
C TRP A 76 -15.28 -3.09 -3.47
N GLN A 77 -15.54 -1.96 -2.85
CA GLN A 77 -15.68 -1.76 -1.39
C GLN A 77 -16.87 -2.53 -0.79
N SER A 78 -17.87 -2.89 -1.60
CA SER A 78 -19.02 -3.70 -1.17
C SER A 78 -18.70 -5.20 -1.10
N LYS A 79 -17.57 -5.63 -1.70
CA LYS A 79 -17.14 -7.03 -1.72
C LYS A 79 -16.32 -7.38 -0.48
N THR A 80 -16.36 -8.66 -0.08
CA THR A 80 -15.65 -9.12 1.13
C THR A 80 -14.13 -8.98 0.98
N ILE A 81 -13.49 -8.27 1.91
CA ILE A 81 -12.04 -8.14 1.95
C ILE A 81 -11.49 -8.95 3.13
N PRO A 82 -10.75 -10.04 2.88
CA PRO A 82 -10.02 -10.75 3.91
C PRO A 82 -9.01 -9.82 4.58
N ASP A 83 -9.01 -9.79 5.91
CA ASP A 83 -8.18 -8.90 6.73
C ASP A 83 -8.23 -7.43 6.28
N PRO A 84 -9.38 -6.76 6.47
CA PRO A 84 -9.58 -5.41 5.96
C PRO A 84 -8.63 -4.38 6.59
N TYR A 85 -8.16 -4.62 7.82
CA TYR A 85 -7.18 -3.75 8.46
C TYR A 85 -5.81 -3.85 7.80
N GLU A 86 -5.37 -5.05 7.41
CA GLU A 86 -4.11 -5.20 6.68
C GLU A 86 -4.17 -4.51 5.30
N PHE A 87 -5.30 -4.67 4.58
CA PHE A 87 -5.53 -4.04 3.29
C PHE A 87 -5.58 -2.51 3.39
N LEU A 88 -6.44 -1.96 4.25
CA LEU A 88 -6.58 -0.52 4.46
C LEU A 88 -5.31 0.08 5.06
N GLY A 89 -4.67 -0.63 6.01
CA GLY A 89 -3.43 -0.19 6.64
C GLY A 89 -2.31 0.03 5.64
N TYR A 90 -2.24 -0.76 4.57
CA TYR A 90 -1.30 -0.51 3.47
C TYR A 90 -1.59 0.80 2.75
N LEU A 91 -2.86 1.05 2.40
CA LEU A 91 -3.25 2.26 1.67
C LEU A 91 -3.00 3.51 2.51
N TYR A 92 -3.37 3.49 3.80
CA TYR A 92 -3.08 4.57 4.75
C TYR A 92 -1.57 4.78 4.94
N TYR A 93 -0.78 3.70 5.03
CA TYR A 93 0.68 3.78 5.08
C TYR A 93 1.23 4.52 3.84
N ARG A 94 0.76 4.16 2.64
CA ARG A 94 1.25 4.69 1.37
C ARG A 94 0.92 6.16 1.13
N VAL A 95 -0.16 6.68 1.71
CA VAL A 95 -0.54 8.10 1.57
C VAL A 95 -0.05 9.00 2.71
N GLY A 96 0.52 8.42 3.77
CA GLY A 96 1.09 9.18 4.90
C GLY A 96 0.27 9.21 6.19
N PHE A 97 -0.85 8.47 6.27
CA PHE A 97 -1.72 8.37 7.46
C PHE A 97 -2.08 9.76 8.02
N GLU A 98 -1.56 10.14 9.20
CA GLU A 98 -1.77 11.44 9.85
C GLU A 98 -1.35 12.67 8.99
N ASN A 99 -0.47 12.48 8.01
CA ASN A 99 0.04 13.56 7.16
C ASN A 99 -0.51 13.51 5.73
N ALA A 100 -1.56 12.72 5.49
CA ALA A 100 -2.15 12.58 4.16
C ALA A 100 -2.70 13.92 3.64
N PRO A 101 -2.49 14.25 2.35
CA PRO A 101 -3.19 15.37 1.72
C PRO A 101 -4.71 15.21 1.80
N TYR A 102 -5.45 16.32 1.95
CA TYR A 102 -6.90 16.31 2.16
C TYR A 102 -7.67 15.38 1.22
N LYS A 103 -7.39 15.42 -0.10
CA LYS A 103 -8.08 14.56 -1.07
C LYS A 103 -7.84 13.07 -0.79
N ALA A 104 -6.59 12.70 -0.49
CA ALA A 104 -6.22 11.31 -0.20
C ALA A 104 -6.83 10.83 1.12
N ALA A 105 -6.86 11.70 2.14
CA ALA A 105 -7.52 11.42 3.42
C ALA A 105 -9.02 11.16 3.22
N CYS A 106 -9.73 12.03 2.50
CA CYS A 106 -11.16 11.83 2.21
C CYS A 106 -11.43 10.52 1.48
N ALA A 107 -10.68 10.22 0.42
CA ALA A 107 -10.86 8.99 -0.35
C ALA A 107 -10.63 7.74 0.52
N LEU A 108 -9.67 7.78 1.45
CA LEU A 108 -9.43 6.68 2.38
C LEU A 108 -10.49 6.56 3.46
N ASP A 109 -10.97 7.68 3.99
CA ASP A 109 -12.02 7.67 5.02
C ASP A 109 -13.30 7.05 4.45
N ASP A 110 -13.71 7.46 3.24
CA ASP A 110 -14.88 6.91 2.54
C ASP A 110 -14.73 5.40 2.31
N LEU A 111 -13.53 4.96 1.91
CA LEU A 111 -13.23 3.55 1.73
C LEU A 111 -13.25 2.78 3.06
N CYS A 112 -12.69 3.36 4.12
CA CYS A 112 -12.57 2.78 5.45
C CYS A 112 -13.94 2.56 6.10
N ILE A 113 -14.81 3.58 6.06
CA ILE A 113 -16.17 3.52 6.60
C ILE A 113 -17.11 2.64 5.76
N SER A 114 -16.70 2.28 4.54
CA SER A 114 -17.42 1.32 3.70
C SER A 114 -16.97 -0.13 3.97
N ILE A 115 -15.66 -0.38 3.92
CA ILE A 115 -15.08 -1.73 4.02
C ILE A 115 -15.20 -2.30 5.45
N LEU A 116 -14.85 -1.53 6.47
CA LEU A 116 -14.77 -2.05 7.84
C LEU A 116 -16.15 -2.51 8.36
N PRO A 117 -17.24 -1.72 8.23
CA PRO A 117 -18.56 -2.18 8.63
C PRO A 117 -19.03 -3.39 7.81
N ALA A 118 -18.81 -3.41 6.50
CA ALA A 118 -19.13 -4.55 5.64
C ALA A 118 -18.36 -5.82 6.04
N SER A 119 -17.20 -5.66 6.67
CA SER A 119 -16.34 -6.74 7.15
C SER A 119 -16.58 -7.12 8.62
N GLY A 120 -17.62 -6.59 9.26
CA GLY A 120 -18.02 -6.95 10.62
C GLY A 120 -17.38 -6.12 11.74
N TYR A 121 -16.85 -4.93 11.41
CA TYR A 121 -16.32 -3.96 12.38
C TYR A 121 -17.28 -2.77 12.50
N PRO A 122 -18.38 -2.90 13.28
CA PRO A 122 -19.41 -1.87 13.39
C PRO A 122 -18.92 -0.57 14.02
N GLU A 123 -17.79 -0.58 14.73
CA GLU A 123 -17.15 0.61 15.28
C GLU A 123 -16.81 1.68 14.23
N ALA A 124 -16.58 1.27 12.98
CA ALA A 124 -16.31 2.14 11.85
C ALA A 124 -17.58 2.65 11.13
N ASN A 125 -18.76 2.23 11.58
CA ASN A 125 -20.01 2.62 10.95
C ASN A 125 -20.44 4.01 11.43
N ILE A 126 -20.36 5.00 10.55
CA ILE A 126 -20.64 6.40 10.86
C ILE A 126 -22.10 6.69 11.29
N TYR A 127 -23.05 5.79 10.99
CA TYR A 127 -24.42 5.93 11.51
C TYR A 127 -24.51 5.73 13.02
N TYR A 128 -23.60 4.90 13.59
CA TYR A 128 -23.52 4.63 15.02
C TYR A 128 -22.37 5.39 15.70
N HIS A 129 -21.30 5.65 14.95
CA HIS A 129 -20.08 6.31 15.40
C HIS A 129 -19.71 7.45 14.45
N PRO A 130 -20.45 8.59 14.47
CA PRO A 130 -20.31 9.67 13.48
C PRO A 130 -18.97 10.41 13.52
N TYR A 131 -18.13 10.11 14.52
CA TYR A 131 -16.79 10.67 14.69
C TYR A 131 -15.71 9.58 14.62
N TYR A 132 -16.01 8.45 13.97
CA TYR A 132 -14.98 7.45 13.67
C TYR A 132 -13.88 8.10 12.83
N ALA A 133 -12.63 7.83 13.20
CA ALA A 133 -11.44 8.26 12.50
C ALA A 133 -10.45 7.10 12.50
N ALA A 134 -9.91 6.76 11.34
CA ALA A 134 -8.99 5.63 11.18
C ALA A 134 -7.68 5.87 11.97
N GLU A 135 -7.27 7.13 12.10
CA GLU A 135 -6.11 7.59 12.86
C GLU A 135 -6.26 7.38 14.38
N ALA A 136 -7.48 7.20 14.86
CA ALA A 136 -7.78 6.91 16.26
C ALA A 136 -8.11 5.42 16.51
N ASP A 137 -8.24 4.58 15.47
CA ASP A 137 -8.53 3.15 15.61
C ASP A 137 -7.23 2.38 15.93
N PRO A 138 -7.11 1.75 17.13
CA PRO A 138 -5.92 1.00 17.51
C PRO A 138 -5.56 -0.14 16.54
N LYS A 139 -6.54 -0.77 15.89
CA LYS A 139 -6.30 -1.84 14.91
C LYS A 139 -5.74 -1.28 13.61
N MET A 140 -6.22 -0.12 13.18
CA MET A 140 -5.68 0.57 12.00
C MET A 140 -4.26 1.06 12.25
N ILE A 141 -4.02 1.73 13.38
CA ILE A 141 -2.67 2.17 13.79
C ILE A 141 -1.71 0.97 13.78
N ALA A 142 -2.12 -0.15 14.39
CA ALA A 142 -1.31 -1.36 14.41
C ALA A 142 -1.04 -1.93 13.00
N ALA A 143 -1.99 -1.82 12.06
CA ALA A 143 -1.81 -2.27 10.69
C ALA A 143 -0.83 -1.40 9.90
N VAL A 144 -0.95 -0.08 10.02
CA VAL A 144 0.00 0.88 9.43
C VAL A 144 1.42 0.65 9.96
N GLU A 145 1.56 0.43 11.27
CA GLU A 145 2.87 0.14 11.89
C GLU A 145 3.49 -1.16 11.39
N ARG A 146 2.69 -2.21 11.15
CA ARG A 146 3.22 -3.46 10.55
C ARG A 146 3.82 -3.21 9.16
N TRP A 147 3.18 -2.37 8.34
CA TRP A 147 3.71 -2.02 7.02
C TRP A 147 4.97 -1.18 7.09
N ARG A 148 5.01 -0.18 7.98
CA ARG A 148 6.23 0.61 8.25
C ARG A 148 7.42 -0.28 8.61
N GLN A 149 7.19 -1.28 9.45
CA GLN A 149 8.23 -2.22 9.88
C GLN A 149 8.69 -3.17 8.77
N ARG A 150 7.79 -3.64 7.89
CA ARG A 150 8.17 -4.52 6.76
C ARG A 150 9.12 -3.80 5.80
N GLU A 151 8.74 -2.62 5.34
CA GLU A 151 9.51 -1.86 4.36
C GLU A 151 10.87 -1.42 4.93
N ALA A 152 10.91 -1.00 6.20
CA ALA A 152 12.17 -0.67 6.88
C ALA A 152 13.13 -1.88 6.99
N ASN A 153 12.60 -3.11 7.14
CA ASN A 153 13.42 -4.32 7.20
C ASN A 153 13.85 -4.81 5.81
N GLU A 154 13.06 -4.55 4.77
CA GLU A 154 13.42 -4.84 3.38
C GLU A 154 14.58 -3.94 2.91
N ASP A 155 14.53 -2.65 3.27
CA ASP A 155 15.62 -1.70 3.02
C ASP A 155 16.93 -2.08 3.74
N ASP A 156 16.86 -2.67 4.95
CA ASP A 156 18.04 -3.09 5.73
C ASP A 156 18.67 -4.40 5.18
N CYS A 157 17.88 -5.24 4.48
CA CYS A 157 18.37 -6.48 3.87
C CYS A 157 19.19 -6.23 2.60
N ASP A 158 18.84 -5.20 1.80
CA ASP A 158 19.58 -4.84 0.58
C ASP A 158 20.93 -4.16 0.85
N THR A 159 21.20 -3.74 2.10
CA THR A 159 22.50 -3.16 2.48
C THR A 159 23.51 -4.18 3.02
N ARG A 160 23.12 -5.45 3.19
CA ARG A 160 23.99 -6.54 3.66
C ARG A 160 24.42 -7.48 2.54
N THR A 161 25.06 -6.94 1.51
CA THR A 161 25.94 -7.74 0.65
C THR A 161 27.33 -7.10 0.55
N ASP A 162 28.31 -7.88 1.03
CA ASP A 162 29.74 -7.84 0.74
C ASP A 162 30.58 -6.61 1.17
N THR A 163 31.21 -6.75 2.33
CA THR A 163 32.67 -6.64 2.34
C THR A 163 33.28 -7.67 3.31
N ALA A 164 33.59 -8.84 2.75
CA ALA A 164 34.51 -9.77 3.36
C ALA A 164 35.86 -9.08 3.62
N SER A 165 36.33 -9.16 4.87
CA SER A 165 37.71 -8.80 5.24
C SER A 165 38.72 -9.68 4.50
N PRO A 166 39.86 -9.13 4.09
CA PRO A 166 41.10 -9.90 4.11
C PRO A 166 42.17 -9.22 4.97
N SER A 167 42.62 -10.01 5.94
CA SER A 167 44.02 -10.23 6.32
C SER A 167 44.94 -9.05 6.68
N ARG A 168 45.31 -9.08 7.96
CA ARG A 168 46.56 -8.57 8.56
C ARG A 168 47.78 -8.74 7.66
N GLU A 169 48.56 -7.67 7.52
CA GLU A 169 50.02 -7.72 7.44
C GLU A 169 50.63 -6.87 8.58
N PRO A 170 51.72 -7.32 9.23
CA PRO A 170 52.33 -6.61 10.34
C PRO A 170 53.37 -5.58 9.85
N GLN A 171 53.23 -4.33 10.28
CA GLN A 171 54.24 -3.28 10.06
C GLN A 171 55.36 -3.39 11.11
N PRO A 172 56.64 -3.22 10.72
CA PRO A 172 57.80 -3.42 11.59
C PRO A 172 58.07 -2.23 12.51
N HIS A 173 58.62 -2.57 13.68
CA HIS A 173 59.08 -1.66 14.73
C HIS A 173 60.07 -0.59 14.26
N THR A 174 59.83 0.65 14.65
CA THR A 174 60.89 1.61 15.00
C THR A 174 60.48 2.41 16.23
N ASN A 175 61.17 2.14 17.33
CA ASN A 175 61.24 3.01 18.51
C ASN A 175 62.42 3.98 18.28
N PRO A 176 62.36 5.22 18.77
CA PRO A 176 63.40 5.57 19.73
C PRO A 176 62.88 6.31 20.97
N ASP A 177 63.58 6.00 22.04
CA ASP A 177 63.47 6.47 23.41
C ASP A 177 63.38 7.99 23.61
N HIS A 178 62.42 8.37 24.46
CA HIS A 178 62.62 8.96 25.80
C HIS A 178 63.61 10.13 26.04
N LYS A 179 63.10 11.07 26.85
CA LYS A 179 63.76 12.03 27.79
C LYS A 179 64.08 13.42 27.20
N GLU A 180 64.00 14.54 27.93
CA GLU A 180 63.69 14.83 29.34
C GLU A 180 63.31 16.32 29.47
N ARG A 181 62.71 16.63 30.62
CA ARG A 181 62.44 17.94 31.24
C ARG A 181 63.51 19.03 31.01
N GLN A 182 63.09 20.25 30.67
CA GLN A 182 63.03 21.43 31.56
C GLN A 182 62.40 22.62 30.82
#